data_AF-A0AAU7K9K1-F1
#
_entry.id   AF-A0AAU7K9K1-F1
#
_cell.length_a   1.000
_cell.length_b   1.000
_cell.length_c   1.000
_cell.angle_alpha   90.00
_cell.angle_beta   90.00
_cell.angle_gamma   90.00
#
_symmetry.space_group_name_H-M   'P 1'
#
loop_
_entity.id
_entity.type
_entity.pdbx_description
1 polymer ?
#
loop_
_entity_poly.entity_id
_entity_poly.type
_entity_poly.pdbx_seq_one_letter_code
_entity_poly.pdbx_strand_id
1 'polypeptide(L)'
;MEIKIKSKLIFKVLQVLSWVIFTALCIEAGGMLVNMVTILCIHAHGVRNFWDGADYLARVYKLDQGYFLVISTVVIIVAVLKAIIFYLIIKVFTQKKISITQPFGIELRHFISKEAFLALGIGLFTYSGNKYIISLGAHGIETPNLQSLNLGGADVWFFMSIILFVIVQLVNSGIEIQAENDLTI
;
A
#
# COMPACT_ATOMS: atom_id res chain seq x y z
N MET A 1 14.15 18.95 -30.66
CA MET A 1 14.83 19.41 -29.43
C MET A 1 14.85 18.22 -28.48
N GLU A 2 15.94 17.45 -28.46
CA GLU A 2 16.05 16.26 -27.60
C GLU A 2 16.18 16.73 -26.15
N ILE A 3 15.13 16.55 -25.36
CA ILE A 3 15.21 16.73 -23.92
C ILE A 3 16.00 15.52 -23.38
N LYS A 4 17.33 15.58 -23.43
CA LYS A 4 18.21 14.68 -22.66
C LYS A 4 18.07 15.04 -21.18
N ILE A 5 16.94 14.68 -20.57
CA ILE A 5 16.84 14.65 -19.13
C ILE A 5 17.90 13.65 -18.66
N LYS A 6 18.99 14.14 -18.05
CA LYS A 6 20.01 13.26 -17.46
C LYS A 6 19.26 12.27 -16.56
N SER A 7 19.37 10.96 -16.81
CA SER A 7 18.73 9.89 -16.02
C SER A 7 18.83 10.14 -14.50
N LYS A 8 19.98 10.65 -14.04
CA LYS A 8 20.20 11.08 -12.64
C LYS A 8 19.16 12.07 -12.08
N LEU A 9 18.64 13.00 -12.90
CA LEU A 9 17.63 13.97 -12.49
C LEU A 9 16.26 13.29 -12.30
N ILE A 10 15.86 12.41 -13.22
CA ILE A 10 14.60 11.64 -13.13
C ILE A 10 14.59 10.80 -11.86
N PHE A 11 15.68 10.07 -11.61
CA PHE A 11 15.85 9.27 -10.40
C PHE A 11 15.74 10.11 -9.12
N LYS A 12 16.36 11.29 -9.10
CA LYS A 12 16.29 12.19 -7.93
C LYS A 12 14.88 12.73 -7.69
N VAL A 13 14.16 13.10 -8.74
CA VAL A 13 12.77 13.57 -8.64
C VAL A 13 11.87 12.45 -8.11
N LEU A 14 11.98 11.24 -8.69
CA LEU A 14 11.17 10.10 -8.27
C LEU A 14 11.45 9.70 -6.82
N GLN A 15 12.71 9.80 -6.38
CA GLN A 15 13.10 9.56 -5.00
C GLN A 15 12.44 10.57 -4.04
N VAL A 16 12.48 11.88 -4.37
CA VAL A 16 11.86 12.92 -3.53
C VAL A 16 10.35 12.74 -3.45
N LEU A 17 9.69 12.46 -4.58
CA LEU A 17 8.26 12.17 -4.60
C LEU A 17 7.90 10.96 -3.74
N SER A 18 8.68 9.88 -3.84
CA SER A 18 8.48 8.68 -3.02
C SER A 18 8.59 8.98 -1.52
N TRP A 19 9.55 9.81 -1.11
CA TRP A 19 9.69 10.25 0.29
C TRP A 19 8.47 11.03 0.77
N VAL A 20 7.99 11.99 -0.01
CA VAL A 20 6.81 12.79 0.36
C VAL A 20 5.57 11.89 0.54
N ILE A 21 5.33 10.97 -0.41
CA ILE A 21 4.18 10.06 -0.34
C ILE A 21 4.32 9.10 0.85
N PHE A 22 5.51 8.56 1.08
CA PHE A 22 5.77 7.69 2.24
C PHE A 22 5.45 8.40 3.56
N THR A 23 5.94 9.63 3.75
CA THR A 23 5.66 10.41 4.96
C THR A 23 4.17 10.67 5.15
N ALA A 24 3.45 11.02 4.08
CA ALA A 24 1.99 11.22 4.14
C ALA A 24 1.26 9.94 4.59
N LEU A 25 1.60 8.78 4.00
CA LEU A 25 1.01 7.50 4.36
C LEU A 25 1.34 7.07 5.81
N CYS A 26 2.54 7.37 6.30
CA CYS A 26 2.90 7.11 7.69
C CYS A 26 2.11 7.97 8.67
N ILE A 27 1.87 9.24 8.36
CA ILE A 27 1.05 10.14 9.17
C ILE A 27 -0.39 9.62 9.22
N GLU A 28 -0.93 9.20 8.07
CA GLU A 28 -2.28 8.65 7.98
C GLU A 28 -2.44 7.36 8.80
N ALA A 29 -1.53 6.38 8.61
CA ALA A 29 -1.55 5.12 9.35
C ALA A 29 -1.36 5.34 10.86
N GLY A 30 -0.45 6.26 11.24
CA GLY A 30 -0.22 6.65 12.63
C GLY A 30 -1.45 7.30 13.26
N GLY A 31 -2.12 8.20 12.53
CA GLY A 31 -3.36 8.84 12.97
C GLY A 31 -4.48 7.83 13.22
N MET A 32 -4.66 6.87 12.31
CA MET A 32 -5.63 5.78 12.48
C MET A 32 -5.33 4.92 13.71
N LEU A 33 -4.06 4.57 13.92
CA LEU A 33 -3.63 3.74 15.06
C LEU A 33 -3.84 4.47 16.39
N VAL A 34 -3.40 5.72 16.49
CA VAL A 34 -3.61 6.54 17.69
C VAL A 34 -5.09 6.71 17.99
N ASN A 35 -5.93 6.91 16.97
CA ASN A 35 -7.37 7.00 17.12
C ASN A 35 -7.96 5.69 17.68
N MET A 36 -7.59 4.54 17.11
CA MET A 36 -8.04 3.22 17.58
C MET A 36 -7.65 3.00 19.05
N VAL A 37 -6.40 3.25 19.41
CA VAL A 37 -5.90 3.07 20.79
C VAL A 37 -6.62 4.02 21.76
N THR A 38 -6.84 5.28 21.37
CA THR A 38 -7.51 6.26 22.24
C THR A 38 -8.96 5.89 22.52
N ILE A 39 -9.69 5.42 21.50
CA ILE A 39 -11.08 4.95 21.65
C ILE A 39 -11.13 3.72 22.58
N LEU A 40 -10.20 2.77 22.44
CA LEU A 40 -10.17 1.55 23.24
C LEU A 40 -9.74 1.79 24.70
N CYS A 41 -8.71 2.59 24.94
CA CYS A 41 -8.13 2.76 26.28
C CYS A 41 -8.87 3.80 27.13
N ILE A 42 -9.37 4.88 26.53
CA ILE A 42 -9.89 6.04 27.28
C ILE A 42 -11.43 6.11 27.22
N HIS A 43 -12.10 5.22 26.47
CA HIS A 43 -13.53 5.32 26.16
C HIS A 43 -13.91 6.74 25.68
N ALA A 44 -12.97 7.40 25.00
CA ALA A 44 -13.11 8.78 24.61
C ALA A 44 -14.13 8.86 23.47
N HIS A 45 -15.35 9.28 23.79
CA HIS A 45 -16.45 9.52 22.84
C HIS A 45 -16.19 10.64 21.82
N GLY A 46 -14.95 11.14 21.69
CA GLY A 46 -14.69 12.45 21.12
C GLY A 46 -13.29 12.69 20.57
N VAL A 47 -12.61 11.70 19.99
CA VAL A 47 -11.49 12.00 19.09
C VAL A 47 -12.05 12.33 17.71
N ARG A 48 -12.71 13.49 17.59
CA ARG A 48 -12.94 14.11 16.29
C ARG A 48 -11.59 14.62 15.78
N ASN A 49 -11.28 14.38 14.50
CA ASN A 49 -10.32 15.13 13.66
C ASN A 49 -8.95 14.53 13.31
N PHE A 50 -8.79 13.21 13.11
CA PHE A 50 -7.58 12.73 12.39
C PHE A 50 -7.87 12.09 11.03
N TRP A 51 -9.12 11.75 10.73
CA TRP A 51 -9.45 11.02 9.52
C TRP A 51 -10.94 11.09 9.16
N ASP A 52 -11.27 11.15 7.86
CA ASP A 52 -12.66 11.25 7.36
C ASP A 52 -13.54 10.05 7.76
N GLY A 53 -12.95 8.87 7.99
CA GLY A 53 -13.67 7.69 8.45
C GLY A 53 -13.94 7.64 9.96
N ALA A 54 -13.40 8.58 10.75
CA ALA A 54 -13.47 8.54 12.22
C ALA A 54 -14.91 8.58 12.76
N ASP A 55 -15.79 9.37 12.13
CA ASP A 55 -17.21 9.48 12.53
C ASP A 55 -17.99 8.18 12.29
N TYR A 56 -17.61 7.39 11.27
CA TYR A 56 -18.19 6.07 11.06
C TYR A 56 -17.72 5.08 12.14
N LEU A 57 -16.41 5.02 12.40
CA LEU A 57 -15.87 4.13 13.43
C LEU A 57 -16.45 4.42 14.82
N ALA A 58 -16.64 5.70 15.16
CA ALA A 58 -17.26 6.10 16.43
C ALA A 58 -18.72 5.62 16.55
N ARG A 59 -19.47 5.59 15.45
CA ARG A 59 -20.84 5.05 15.41
C ARG A 59 -20.85 3.52 15.53
N VAL A 60 -19.95 2.83 14.84
CA VAL A 60 -19.81 1.37 14.97
C VAL A 60 -19.43 0.98 16.39
N TYR A 61 -18.50 1.71 17.02
CA TYR A 61 -18.08 1.46 18.41
C TYR A 61 -19.23 1.57 19.42
N LYS A 62 -20.18 2.50 19.21
CA LYS A 62 -21.38 2.64 20.05
C LYS A 62 -22.33 1.46 19.92
N LEU A 63 -22.34 0.78 18.77
CA LEU A 63 -23.19 -0.38 18.54
C LEU A 63 -22.53 -1.66 19.08
N ASP A 64 -21.27 -1.88 18.73
CA ASP A 64 -20.51 -3.06 19.13
C ASP A 64 -19.00 -2.80 19.06
N GLN A 65 -18.30 -3.14 20.14
CA GLN A 65 -16.86 -2.95 20.24
C GLN A 65 -16.06 -3.93 19.37
N GLY A 66 -16.60 -5.11 19.09
CA GLY A 66 -15.99 -6.13 18.24
C GLY A 66 -15.97 -5.73 16.77
N TYR A 67 -17.10 -5.24 16.26
CA TYR A 67 -17.19 -4.70 14.89
C TYR A 67 -16.21 -3.56 14.66
N PHE A 68 -16.09 -2.65 15.64
CA PHE A 68 -15.12 -1.56 15.60
C PHE A 68 -13.68 -2.08 15.52
N LEU A 69 -13.31 -3.06 16.34
CA LEU A 69 -11.94 -3.59 16.38
C LEU A 69 -11.57 -4.23 15.04
N VAL A 70 -12.45 -5.06 14.48
CA VAL A 70 -12.21 -5.74 13.19
C VAL A 70 -12.01 -4.73 12.06
N ILE A 71 -12.91 -3.74 11.91
CA ILE A 71 -12.81 -2.75 10.84
C ILE A 71 -11.56 -1.89 11.01
N SER A 72 -11.27 -1.44 12.24
CA SER A 72 -10.08 -0.62 12.53
C SER A 72 -8.79 -1.37 12.19
N THR A 73 -8.70 -2.65 12.57
CA THR A 73 -7.55 -3.49 12.25
C THR A 73 -7.36 -3.66 10.75
N VAL A 74 -8.44 -3.91 9.98
CA VAL A 74 -8.35 -4.05 8.52
C VAL A 74 -7.87 -2.75 7.86
N VAL A 75 -8.42 -1.60 8.25
CA VAL A 75 -8.03 -0.29 7.73
C VAL A 75 -6.55 0.00 8.02
N ILE A 76 -6.10 -0.26 9.25
CA ILE A 76 -4.70 -0.04 9.65
C ILE A 76 -3.77 -0.96 8.87
N ILE A 77 -4.12 -2.24 8.70
CA ILE A 77 -3.32 -3.18 7.89
C ILE A 77 -3.17 -2.65 6.46
N VAL A 78 -4.26 -2.20 5.83
CA VAL A 78 -4.21 -1.64 4.47
C VAL A 78 -3.32 -0.40 4.40
N ALA A 79 -3.44 0.53 5.36
CA ALA A 79 -2.61 1.73 5.40
C ALA A 79 -1.12 1.41 5.59
N VAL A 80 -0.79 0.47 6.47
CA VAL A 80 0.59 0.02 6.72
C VAL A 80 1.16 -0.67 5.49
N LEU A 81 0.41 -1.55 4.81
CA LEU A 81 0.86 -2.20 3.58
C LEU A 81 1.19 -1.18 2.47
N LYS A 82 0.36 -0.14 2.31
CA LYS A 82 0.64 0.98 1.39
C LYS A 82 1.95 1.69 1.76
N ALA A 83 2.17 1.97 3.04
CA ALA A 83 3.42 2.59 3.50
C ALA A 83 4.64 1.69 3.25
N ILE A 84 4.51 0.38 3.41
CA ILE A 84 5.59 -0.58 3.15
C ILE A 84 6.01 -0.57 1.67
N ILE A 85 5.06 -0.50 0.73
CA ILE A 85 5.35 -0.35 -0.71
C ILE A 85 6.29 0.86 -0.96
N PHE A 86 5.92 2.04 -0.45
CA PHE A 86 6.75 3.23 -0.65
C PHE A 86 8.09 3.16 0.08
N TYR A 87 8.14 2.51 1.25
CA TYR A 87 9.41 2.25 1.92
C TYR A 87 10.34 1.36 1.08
N LEU A 88 9.81 0.31 0.44
CA LEU A 88 10.61 -0.54 -0.46
C LEU A 88 11.11 0.23 -1.69
N ILE A 89 10.28 1.10 -2.27
CA ILE A 89 10.69 2.00 -3.36
C ILE A 89 11.85 2.90 -2.92
N ILE A 90 11.73 3.56 -1.76
CA ILE A 90 12.80 4.42 -1.21
C ILE A 90 14.07 3.60 -0.94
N LYS A 91 13.93 2.39 -0.40
CA LYS A 91 15.04 1.48 -0.12
C LYS A 91 15.80 1.12 -1.39
N VAL A 92 15.10 0.87 -2.50
CA VAL A 92 15.73 0.63 -3.81
C VAL A 92 16.57 1.81 -4.26
N PHE A 93 16.04 3.03 -4.19
CA PHE A 93 16.78 4.24 -4.56
C PHE A 93 18.00 4.50 -3.66
N THR A 94 17.88 4.18 -2.37
CA THR A 94 18.92 4.46 -1.37
C THR A 94 20.06 3.44 -1.44
N GLN A 95 19.75 2.16 -1.62
CA GLN A 95 20.76 1.09 -1.58
C GLN A 95 21.56 0.96 -2.87
N LYS A 96 21.14 1.60 -3.99
CA LYS A 96 21.78 1.51 -5.32
C LYS A 96 22.10 0.08 -5.79
N LYS A 97 21.42 -0.93 -5.23
CA LYS A 97 21.63 -2.34 -5.57
C LYS A 97 21.17 -2.69 -6.97
N ILE A 98 20.28 -1.89 -7.53
CA ILE A 98 19.85 -1.99 -8.92
C ILE A 98 20.80 -1.12 -9.75
N SER A 99 21.80 -1.77 -10.36
CA SER A 99 22.73 -1.09 -11.26
C SER A 99 22.03 -0.81 -12.59
N ILE A 100 22.21 0.39 -13.13
CA ILE A 100 21.70 0.74 -14.48
C ILE A 100 22.50 -0.03 -15.55
N THR A 101 23.72 -0.45 -15.23
CA THR A 101 24.61 -1.22 -16.10
C THR A 101 24.13 -2.66 -16.32
N GLN A 102 23.46 -3.25 -15.33
CA GLN A 102 22.85 -4.58 -15.41
C GLN A 102 21.43 -4.50 -14.82
N PRO A 103 20.44 -4.07 -15.63
CA PRO A 103 19.10 -3.78 -15.15
C PRO A 103 18.33 -5.05 -14.77
N PHE A 104 18.61 -6.20 -15.40
CA PHE A 104 17.97 -7.48 -15.12
C PHE A 104 18.78 -8.29 -14.12
N GLY A 105 18.59 -7.96 -12.84
CA GLY A 105 19.21 -8.67 -11.72
C GLY A 105 18.18 -9.38 -10.84
N ILE A 106 18.66 -10.37 -10.09
CA ILE A 106 17.89 -11.08 -9.05
C ILE A 106 17.30 -10.08 -8.04
N GLU A 107 17.99 -8.98 -7.74
CA GLU A 107 17.50 -7.92 -6.86
C GLU A 107 16.25 -7.21 -7.40
N LEU A 108 16.21 -6.90 -8.71
CA LEU A 108 15.04 -6.29 -9.35
C LEU A 108 13.84 -7.24 -9.32
N ARG A 109 14.07 -8.52 -9.65
CA ARG A 109 13.04 -9.56 -9.58
C ARG A 109 12.44 -9.65 -8.17
N HIS A 110 13.28 -9.73 -7.13
CA HIS A 110 12.80 -9.80 -5.74
C HIS A 110 12.05 -8.54 -5.30
N PHE A 111 12.49 -7.36 -5.75
CA PHE A 111 11.80 -6.11 -5.48
C PHE A 111 10.39 -6.13 -6.07
N ILE A 112 10.26 -6.37 -7.38
CA ILE A 112 8.95 -6.37 -8.06
C ILE A 112 8.04 -7.49 -7.51
N SER A 113 8.60 -8.66 -7.19
CA SER A 113 7.82 -9.74 -6.55
C SER A 113 7.24 -9.32 -5.20
N LYS A 114 8.03 -8.63 -4.35
CA LYS A 114 7.53 -8.12 -3.05
C LYS A 114 6.41 -7.10 -3.26
N GLU A 115 6.58 -6.19 -4.22
CA GLU A 115 5.55 -5.22 -4.60
C GLU A 115 4.26 -5.93 -5.07
N ALA A 116 4.38 -6.97 -5.89
CA ALA A 116 3.23 -7.76 -6.35
C ALA A 116 2.48 -8.43 -5.19
N PHE A 117 3.20 -9.06 -4.26
CA PHE A 117 2.58 -9.69 -3.08
C PHE A 117 1.95 -8.66 -2.14
N LEU A 118 2.55 -7.48 -1.97
CA LEU A 118 1.97 -6.41 -1.16
C LEU A 118 0.70 -5.85 -1.82
N ALA A 119 0.71 -5.62 -3.13
CA ALA A 119 -0.48 -5.19 -3.87
C ALA A 119 -1.61 -6.22 -3.77
N LEU A 120 -1.30 -7.51 -3.88
CA LEU A 120 -2.26 -8.60 -3.68
C LEU A 120 -2.85 -8.56 -2.27
N GLY A 121 -1.99 -8.44 -1.25
CA GLY A 121 -2.41 -8.34 0.15
C GLY A 121 -3.36 -7.16 0.37
N ILE A 122 -3.04 -5.98 -0.17
CA ILE A 122 -3.90 -4.80 -0.09
C ILE A 122 -5.25 -5.08 -0.75
N GLY A 123 -5.27 -5.67 -1.95
CA GLY A 123 -6.50 -6.05 -2.65
C GLY A 123 -7.38 -6.99 -1.81
N LEU A 124 -6.78 -8.04 -1.21
CA LEU A 124 -7.49 -8.99 -0.35
C LEU A 124 -8.08 -8.36 0.91
N PHE A 125 -7.31 -7.56 1.64
CA PHE A 125 -7.79 -6.90 2.86
C PHE A 125 -8.85 -5.85 2.55
N THR A 126 -8.67 -5.11 1.45
CA THR A 126 -9.65 -4.12 1.00
C THR A 126 -10.97 -4.78 0.60
N TYR A 127 -10.92 -5.86 -0.20
CA TYR A 127 -12.11 -6.62 -0.59
C TYR A 127 -12.83 -7.23 0.62
N SER A 128 -12.07 -7.84 1.53
CA SER A 128 -12.63 -8.46 2.74
C SER A 128 -13.25 -7.43 3.68
N GLY A 129 -12.57 -6.28 3.88
CA GLY A 129 -13.09 -5.15 4.66
C GLY A 129 -14.38 -4.58 4.07
N ASN A 130 -14.44 -4.41 2.75
CA ASN A 130 -15.64 -3.92 2.07
C ASN A 130 -16.81 -4.89 2.23
N LYS A 131 -16.58 -6.19 2.02
CA LYS A 131 -17.61 -7.21 2.20
C LYS A 131 -18.12 -7.24 3.65
N TYR A 132 -17.22 -7.06 4.61
CA TYR A 132 -17.59 -6.98 6.03
C TYR A 132 -18.47 -5.75 6.30
N ILE A 133 -18.06 -4.56 5.86
CA ILE A 133 -18.85 -3.32 6.02
C ILE A 133 -20.23 -3.43 5.37
N ILE A 134 -20.34 -4.01 4.18
CA ILE A 134 -21.63 -4.23 3.51
C ILE A 134 -22.52 -5.19 4.31
N SER A 135 -21.94 -6.26 4.85
CA SER A 135 -22.67 -7.19 5.72
C SER A 135 -23.19 -6.52 7.00
N LEU A 136 -22.45 -5.56 7.54
CA LEU A 136 -22.88 -4.73 8.68
C LEU A 136 -24.05 -3.80 8.29
N GLY A 137 -24.06 -3.31 7.04
CA GLY A 137 -25.18 -2.54 6.49
C GLY A 137 -26.52 -3.27 6.55
N ALA A 138 -26.50 -4.58 6.30
CA ALA A 138 -27.69 -5.42 6.42
C ALA A 138 -28.25 -5.54 7.85
N HIS A 139 -27.46 -5.18 8.86
CA HIS A 139 -27.85 -5.18 10.28
C HIS A 139 -28.31 -3.79 10.77
N GLY A 140 -28.56 -2.84 9.86
CA GLY A 140 -29.11 -1.51 10.19
C GLY A 140 -28.07 -0.42 10.45
N ILE A 141 -26.80 -0.66 10.13
CA ILE A 141 -25.72 0.32 10.24
C ILE A 141 -25.63 1.08 8.91
N GLU A 142 -25.67 2.42 8.92
CA GLU A 142 -25.46 3.21 7.70
C GLU A 142 -24.11 2.85 7.06
N THR A 143 -24.15 2.38 5.81
CA THR A 143 -22.93 2.07 5.07
C THR A 143 -22.18 3.37 4.77
N PRO A 144 -20.93 3.49 5.23
CA PRO A 144 -20.13 4.68 4.97
C PRO A 144 -19.68 4.67 3.51
N ASN A 145 -19.22 5.82 3.03
CA ASN A 145 -18.50 5.83 1.77
C ASN A 145 -17.19 5.04 1.93
N LEU A 146 -17.00 3.98 1.14
CA LEU A 146 -15.78 3.15 1.19
C LEU A 146 -14.50 3.96 0.88
N GLN A 147 -14.63 5.06 0.14
CA GLN A 147 -13.54 6.00 -0.11
C GLN A 147 -13.14 6.76 1.15
N SER A 148 -14.10 7.14 2.01
CA SER A 148 -13.78 7.81 3.28
C SER A 148 -13.11 6.86 4.28
N LEU A 149 -13.23 5.54 4.08
CA LEU A 149 -12.50 4.53 4.83
C LEU A 149 -11.15 4.12 4.22
N ASN A 150 -10.71 4.73 3.12
CA ASN A 150 -9.49 4.33 2.40
C ASN A 150 -9.45 2.84 2.02
N LEU A 151 -10.64 2.21 1.97
CA LEU A 151 -10.91 0.85 1.53
C LEU A 151 -11.50 0.83 0.10
N GLY A 152 -11.41 1.94 -0.64
CA GLY A 152 -11.71 1.95 -2.07
C GLY A 152 -10.62 1.25 -2.90
N GLY A 153 -11.00 0.66 -4.04
CA GLY A 153 -10.06 0.25 -5.09
C GLY A 153 -9.47 -1.15 -4.95
N ALA A 154 -10.16 -2.12 -4.34
CA ALA A 154 -9.68 -3.50 -4.25
C ALA A 154 -9.37 -4.11 -5.64
N ASP A 155 -10.22 -3.81 -6.62
CA ASP A 155 -10.07 -4.14 -8.03
C ASP A 155 -8.79 -3.56 -8.64
N VAL A 156 -8.48 -2.29 -8.33
CA VAL A 156 -7.24 -1.63 -8.79
C VAL A 156 -6.01 -2.32 -8.21
N TRP A 157 -6.04 -2.70 -6.94
CA TRP A 157 -4.92 -3.40 -6.29
C TRP A 157 -4.73 -4.83 -6.81
N PHE A 158 -5.82 -5.56 -7.10
CA PHE A 158 -5.72 -6.85 -7.78
C PHE A 158 -5.14 -6.72 -9.18
N PHE A 159 -5.61 -5.73 -9.94
CA PHE A 159 -5.10 -5.46 -11.27
C PHE A 159 -3.60 -5.11 -11.25
N MET A 160 -3.18 -4.25 -10.31
CA MET A 160 -1.78 -3.91 -10.07
C MET A 160 -0.94 -5.15 -9.74
N SER A 161 -1.43 -6.02 -8.85
CA SER A 161 -0.76 -7.28 -8.51
C SER A 161 -0.53 -8.14 -9.76
N ILE A 162 -1.57 -8.34 -10.58
CA ILE A 162 -1.47 -9.16 -11.80
C ILE A 162 -0.44 -8.58 -12.77
N ILE A 163 -0.46 -7.26 -13.00
CA ILE A 163 0.52 -6.57 -13.85
C ILE A 163 1.95 -6.79 -13.31
N LEU A 164 2.17 -6.59 -12.02
CA LEU A 164 3.49 -6.76 -11.42
C LEU A 164 3.96 -8.22 -11.53
N PHE A 165 3.08 -9.21 -11.38
CA PHE A 165 3.43 -10.61 -11.64
C PHE A 165 3.86 -10.86 -13.09
N VAL A 166 3.16 -10.28 -14.07
CA VAL A 166 3.58 -10.36 -15.48
C VAL A 166 4.97 -9.74 -15.67
N ILE A 167 5.23 -8.58 -15.05
CA ILE A 167 6.56 -7.94 -15.11
C ILE A 167 7.63 -8.82 -14.46
N VAL A 168 7.35 -9.49 -13.35
CA VAL A 168 8.28 -10.44 -12.72
C VAL A 168 8.69 -11.56 -13.69
N GLN A 169 7.74 -12.09 -14.47
CA GLN A 169 8.04 -13.12 -15.48
C GLN A 169 8.94 -12.58 -16.59
N LEU A 170 8.64 -11.38 -17.10
CA LEU A 170 9.47 -10.72 -18.12
C LEU A 170 10.89 -10.45 -17.61
N VAL A 171 11.04 -10.00 -16.36
CA VAL A 171 12.35 -9.80 -15.74
C VAL A 171 13.08 -11.13 -15.56
N ASN A 172 12.39 -12.21 -15.22
CA ASN A 172 13.00 -13.54 -15.10
C ASN A 172 13.57 -14.01 -16.44
N SER A 173 12.81 -13.90 -17.54
CA SER A 173 13.31 -14.19 -18.89
C SER A 173 14.47 -13.27 -19.29
N GLY A 174 14.43 -11.99 -18.89
CA GLY A 174 15.54 -11.06 -19.12
C GLY A 174 16.83 -11.44 -18.40
N ILE A 175 16.73 -11.98 -17.17
CA ILE A 175 17.88 -12.49 -16.41
C ILE A 175 18.51 -13.70 -17.13
N GLU A 176 17.68 -14.63 -17.64
CA GLU A 176 18.15 -15.82 -18.37
C GLU A 176 18.91 -15.43 -19.65
N ILE A 177 18.33 -14.55 -20.47
CA ILE A 177 18.97 -14.07 -21.70
C ILE A 177 20.31 -13.35 -21.40
N GLN A 178 20.33 -12.54 -20.34
CA GLN A 178 21.55 -11.83 -19.96
C GLN A 178 22.65 -12.80 -19.49
N ALA A 179 22.28 -13.85 -18.75
CA ALA A 179 23.23 -14.88 -18.30
C ALA A 179 23.81 -15.69 -19.47
N GLU A 180 23.00 -16.02 -20.49
CA GLU A 180 23.48 -16.72 -21.69
C GLU A 180 24.45 -15.86 -22.51
N ASN A 181 24.15 -14.57 -22.66
CA ASN A 181 24.99 -13.64 -23.42
C ASN A 181 26.33 -13.38 -22.70
N ASP A 182 26.36 -13.34 -21.36
CA ASP A 182 27.60 -13.20 -20.58
C ASP A 182 28.50 -14.46 -20.65
N LEU A 183 27.94 -15.63 -20.96
CA LEU A 183 28.68 -16.89 -21.12
C LEU A 183 29.25 -17.13 -22.51
N THR A 184 28.85 -16.34 -23.51
CA THR A 184 29.23 -16.50 -24.93
C THR A 184 30.25 -15.46 -25.43
N ILE A 185 30.70 -14.55 -24.56
CA ILE A 185 31.76 -13.55 -24.84
C ILE A 185 33.14 -14.11 -24.47
#